data_AF-X1JYW7-F1
#
_entry.id   AF-X1JYW7-F1
#
_cell.length_a   1.000
_cell.length_b   1.000
_cell.length_c   1.000
_cell.angle_alpha   90.00
_cell.angle_beta   90.00
_cell.angle_gamma   90.00
#
_symmetry.space_group_name_H-M   'P 1'
#
loop_
_entity.id
_entity.type
_entity.pdbx_description
1 polymer ?
#
loop_
_entity_poly.entity_id
_entity_poly.type
_entity_poly.pdbx_seq_one_letter_code
_entity_poly.pdbx_strand_id
1 'polypeptide(L)'
;NELLVKAKEHMTKRDELNAQVKESKEKRKKFQEDLQEKKALLEELTEKEGDVKEGDIRKKKRLMKNLTEEVDKLEWNLQTRVLSSEEEKNMIQELEKLSERINKLAADVHVTTSQNQVWREISSIQKQINYLHVIIIDSAKESQIFHNLMNQFFQQAI
;
A
#
# COMPACT_ATOMS: atom_id res chain seq x y z
N ASN A 1 9.62 55.05 -2.64
CA ASN A 1 8.84 54.80 -1.41
C ASN A 1 9.16 53.38 -0.94
N GLU A 2 10.17 53.24 -0.07
CA GLU A 2 10.80 51.95 0.30
C GLU A 2 9.82 51.01 1.02
N LEU A 3 8.90 51.56 1.81
CA LEU A 3 7.87 50.79 2.55
C LEU A 3 6.89 50.06 1.62
N LEU A 4 6.53 50.67 0.49
CA LEU A 4 5.68 50.03 -0.53
C LEU A 4 6.38 48.85 -1.22
N VAL A 5 7.71 48.89 -1.35
CA VAL A 5 8.49 47.77 -1.91
C VAL A 5 8.46 46.59 -0.94
N LYS A 6 8.75 46.83 0.36
CA LYS A 6 8.68 45.80 1.41
C LYS A 6 7.29 45.18 1.55
N ALA A 7 6.24 46.00 1.45
CA ALA A 7 4.86 45.50 1.45
C ALA A 7 4.59 44.53 0.28
N LYS A 8 5.07 44.85 -0.92
CA LYS A 8 4.94 43.98 -2.10
C LYS A 8 5.73 42.67 -1.96
N GLU A 9 6.93 42.70 -1.38
CA GLU A 9 7.72 41.49 -1.12
C GLU A 9 6.98 40.52 -0.19
N HIS A 10 6.39 41.03 0.90
CA HIS A 10 5.58 40.21 1.82
C HIS A 10 4.30 39.70 1.16
N MET A 11 3.69 40.48 0.27
CA MET A 11 2.54 40.03 -0.53
C MET A 11 2.91 38.83 -1.42
N THR A 12 4.04 38.90 -2.12
CA THR A 12 4.54 37.78 -2.94
C THR A 12 4.78 36.54 -2.10
N LYS A 13 5.44 36.67 -0.94
CA LYS A 13 5.69 35.54 -0.02
C LYS A 13 4.40 34.89 0.50
N ARG A 14 3.42 35.71 0.88
CA ARG A 14 2.08 35.24 1.27
C ARG A 14 1.42 34.44 0.15
N ASP A 15 1.49 34.94 -1.08
CA ASP A 15 0.84 34.31 -2.23
C ASP A 15 1.51 32.98 -2.62
N GLU A 16 2.85 32.91 -2.54
CA GLU A 16 3.62 31.65 -2.68
C GLU A 16 3.16 30.60 -1.65
N LEU A 17 3.07 30.98 -0.37
CA LEU A 17 2.65 30.07 0.70
C LEU A 17 1.17 29.65 0.56
N ASN A 18 0.30 30.55 0.11
CA ASN A 18 -1.10 30.22 -0.18
C ASN A 18 -1.21 29.22 -1.34
N ALA A 19 -0.39 29.36 -2.38
CA ALA A 19 -0.33 28.39 -3.46
C ALA A 19 0.14 27.02 -2.94
N GLN A 20 1.17 26.98 -2.09
CA GLN A 20 1.65 25.75 -1.46
C GLN A 20 0.58 25.07 -0.59
N VAL A 21 -0.19 25.85 0.20
CA VAL A 21 -1.32 25.35 0.99
C VAL A 21 -2.37 24.71 0.08
N LYS A 22 -2.71 25.36 -1.04
CA LYS A 22 -3.69 24.84 -2.00
C LYS A 22 -3.21 23.52 -2.62
N GLU A 23 -1.98 23.48 -3.13
CA GLU A 23 -1.41 22.27 -3.72
C GLU A 23 -1.35 21.11 -2.70
N SER A 24 -0.93 21.41 -1.46
CA SER A 24 -0.85 20.42 -0.39
C SER A 24 -2.23 19.87 0.00
N LYS A 25 -3.28 20.71 0.00
CA LYS A 25 -4.67 20.27 0.21
C LYS A 25 -5.15 19.36 -0.91
N GLU A 26 -4.84 19.69 -2.16
CA GLU A 26 -5.21 18.86 -3.31
C GLU A 26 -4.51 17.49 -3.26
N LYS A 27 -3.20 17.46 -2.96
CA LYS A 27 -2.46 16.19 -2.76
C LYS A 27 -3.02 15.38 -1.60
N ARG A 28 -3.34 16.04 -0.47
CA ARG A 28 -3.92 15.37 0.70
C ARG A 28 -5.28 14.75 0.37
N LYS A 29 -6.10 15.43 -0.42
CA LYS A 29 -7.39 14.91 -0.88
C LYS A 29 -7.22 13.65 -1.73
N LYS A 30 -6.28 13.67 -2.69
CA LYS A 30 -5.95 12.47 -3.50
C LYS A 30 -5.53 11.29 -2.63
N PHE A 31 -4.62 11.52 -1.68
CA PHE A 31 -4.22 10.45 -0.76
C PHE A 31 -5.36 9.96 0.14
N GLN A 32 -6.33 10.81 0.48
CA GLN A 32 -7.51 10.37 1.20
C GLN A 32 -8.41 9.48 0.34
N GLU A 33 -8.56 9.79 -0.95
CA GLU A 33 -9.29 8.95 -1.92
C GLU A 33 -8.57 7.59 -2.09
N ASP A 34 -7.26 7.61 -2.34
CA ASP A 34 -6.43 6.40 -2.44
C ASP A 34 -6.52 5.55 -1.16
N LEU A 35 -6.54 6.19 0.02
CA LEU A 35 -6.67 5.48 1.30
C LEU A 35 -8.00 4.73 1.40
N GLN A 36 -9.10 5.32 0.90
CA GLN A 36 -10.40 4.64 0.92
C GLN A 36 -10.41 3.44 -0.02
N GLU A 37 -9.85 3.59 -1.22
CA GLU A 37 -9.71 2.49 -2.17
C GLU A 37 -8.89 1.33 -1.59
N LYS A 38 -7.75 1.62 -0.97
CA LYS A 38 -6.91 0.59 -0.34
C LYS A 38 -7.58 -0.09 0.85
N LYS A 39 -8.38 0.64 1.62
CA LYS A 39 -9.18 0.05 2.71
C LYS A 39 -10.26 -0.89 2.18
N ALA A 40 -10.97 -0.49 1.13
CA ALA A 40 -11.96 -1.35 0.49
C ALA A 40 -11.32 -2.62 -0.08
N LEU A 41 -10.16 -2.49 -0.73
CA LEU A 41 -9.40 -3.65 -1.21
C LEU A 41 -8.96 -4.58 -0.07
N LEU A 42 -8.53 -4.01 1.06
CA LEU A 42 -8.15 -4.82 2.23
C LEU A 42 -9.37 -5.57 2.80
N GLU A 43 -10.53 -4.93 2.86
CA GLU A 43 -11.78 -5.53 3.31
C GLU A 43 -12.17 -6.72 2.41
N GLU A 44 -12.14 -6.53 1.09
CA GLU A 44 -12.41 -7.60 0.11
C GLU A 44 -11.42 -8.78 0.26
N LEU A 45 -10.13 -8.47 0.47
CA LEU A 45 -9.11 -9.50 0.71
C LEU A 45 -9.30 -10.21 2.05
N THR A 46 -9.83 -9.53 3.06
CA THR A 46 -10.12 -10.11 4.38
C THR A 46 -11.31 -11.06 4.30
N GLU A 47 -12.37 -10.67 3.59
CA GLU A 47 -13.52 -11.53 3.33
C GLU A 47 -13.12 -12.81 2.57
N LYS A 48 -12.23 -12.69 1.59
CA LYS A 48 -11.72 -13.84 0.82
C LYS A 48 -10.85 -14.80 1.62
N GLU A 49 -10.18 -14.31 2.66
CA GLU A 49 -9.23 -15.13 3.43
C GLU A 49 -9.92 -15.99 4.51
N GLY A 50 -11.06 -15.54 5.05
CA GLY A 50 -11.68 -16.20 6.20
C GLY A 50 -10.76 -16.22 7.44
N ASP A 51 -10.92 -17.19 8.34
CA ASP A 51 -10.18 -17.29 9.63
C ASP A 51 -8.74 -17.84 9.51
N VAL A 52 -7.99 -17.51 8.45
CA VAL A 52 -6.61 -17.99 8.31
C VAL A 52 -5.67 -17.18 9.22
N LYS A 53 -5.03 -17.86 10.18
CA LYS A 53 -4.09 -17.21 11.12
C LYS A 53 -2.70 -17.03 10.51
N GLU A 54 -2.05 -15.92 10.82
CA GLU A 54 -0.72 -15.55 10.29
C GLU A 54 0.38 -16.59 10.59
N GLY A 55 0.30 -17.27 11.74
CA GLY A 55 1.19 -18.36 12.13
C GLY A 55 1.05 -19.63 11.28
N ASP A 56 -0.07 -19.79 10.57
CA ASP A 56 -0.28 -20.91 9.66
C ASP A 56 0.39 -20.67 8.31
N ILE A 57 0.64 -19.43 7.88
CA ILE A 57 1.18 -19.15 6.54
C ILE A 57 2.61 -19.65 6.36
N ARG A 58 3.49 -19.45 7.35
CA ARG A 58 4.86 -19.98 7.28
C ARG A 58 4.86 -21.52 7.21
N LYS A 59 3.95 -22.15 7.94
CA LYS A 59 3.74 -23.60 7.89
C LYS A 59 3.19 -24.03 6.53
N LYS A 60 2.20 -23.31 5.99
CA LYS A 60 1.62 -23.54 4.66
C LYS A 60 2.68 -23.40 3.56
N LYS A 61 3.55 -22.38 3.59
CA LYS A 61 4.68 -22.22 2.66
C LYS A 61 5.66 -23.41 2.72
N ARG A 62 6.02 -23.85 3.92
CA ARG A 62 6.90 -25.01 4.11
C ARG A 62 6.24 -26.29 3.61
N LEU A 63 4.96 -26.48 3.93
CA LEU A 63 4.17 -27.63 3.49
C LEU A 63 4.06 -27.67 1.97
N MET A 64 3.77 -26.52 1.34
CA MET A 64 3.71 -26.39 -0.11
C MET A 64 5.03 -26.81 -0.77
N LYS A 65 6.17 -26.33 -0.25
CA LYS A 65 7.50 -26.76 -0.73
C LYS A 65 7.68 -28.28 -0.65
N ASN A 66 7.33 -28.89 0.48
CA ASN A 66 7.46 -30.34 0.65
C ASN A 66 6.56 -31.11 -0.34
N LEU A 67 5.32 -30.64 -0.57
CA LEU A 67 4.40 -31.26 -1.52
C LEU A 67 4.90 -31.12 -2.97
N THR A 68 5.50 -29.99 -3.32
CA THR A 68 6.13 -29.81 -4.65
C THR A 68 7.28 -30.80 -4.85
N GLU A 69 8.16 -30.97 -3.85
CA GLU A 69 9.24 -31.96 -3.92
C GLU A 69 8.72 -33.41 -4.04
N GLU A 70 7.53 -33.69 -3.49
CA GLU A 70 6.85 -34.99 -3.61
C GLU A 70 6.26 -35.21 -5.00
N VAL A 71 5.62 -34.18 -5.57
CA VAL A 71 5.15 -34.17 -6.96
C VAL A 71 6.31 -34.42 -7.92
N ASP A 72 7.41 -33.68 -7.79
CA ASP A 72 8.59 -33.82 -8.65
C ASP A 72 9.16 -35.26 -8.62
N LYS A 73 9.16 -35.90 -7.44
CA LYS A 73 9.58 -37.29 -7.29
C LYS A 73 8.62 -38.27 -7.97
N LEU A 74 7.32 -38.05 -7.82
CA LEU A 74 6.30 -38.91 -8.45
C LEU A 74 6.33 -38.76 -9.98
N GLU A 75 6.47 -37.54 -10.49
CA GLU A 75 6.64 -37.28 -11.93
C GLU A 75 7.92 -37.92 -12.47
N TRP A 76 9.04 -37.80 -11.75
CA TRP A 76 10.28 -38.47 -12.12
C TRP A 76 10.10 -40.00 -12.17
N ASN A 77 9.44 -40.57 -11.16
CA ASN A 77 9.16 -42.01 -11.12
C ASN A 77 8.25 -42.43 -12.28
N LEU A 78 7.28 -41.61 -12.67
CA LEU A 78 6.36 -41.87 -13.78
C LEU A 78 7.14 -41.95 -15.11
N GLN A 79 8.14 -41.09 -15.27
CA GLN A 79 8.97 -41.02 -16.47
C GLN A 79 10.05 -42.10 -16.54
N THR A 80 10.57 -42.55 -15.40
CA THR A 80 11.81 -43.35 -15.35
C THR A 80 11.62 -44.80 -14.91
N ARG A 81 10.48 -45.16 -14.30
CA ARG A 81 10.22 -46.52 -13.83
C ARG A 81 9.29 -47.26 -14.78
N VAL A 82 9.52 -48.56 -14.92
CA VAL A 82 8.56 -49.47 -15.56
C VAL A 82 7.47 -49.76 -14.53
N LEU A 83 6.29 -49.20 -14.75
CA LEU A 83 5.12 -49.33 -13.89
C LEU A 83 4.09 -50.25 -14.55
N SER A 84 3.34 -50.99 -13.75
CA SER A 84 2.11 -51.60 -14.23
C SER A 84 1.03 -50.54 -14.45
N SER A 85 0.03 -50.83 -15.28
CA SER A 85 -1.06 -49.88 -15.57
C SER A 85 -1.83 -49.45 -14.31
N GLU A 86 -1.91 -50.31 -13.29
CA GLU A 86 -2.56 -49.98 -12.02
C GLU A 86 -1.69 -49.05 -11.15
N GLU A 87 -0.38 -49.27 -11.11
CA GLU A 87 0.56 -48.38 -10.41
C GLU A 87 0.61 -47.00 -11.07
N GLU A 88 0.66 -46.95 -12.40
CA GLU A 88 0.63 -45.70 -13.17
C GLU A 88 -0.64 -44.89 -12.88
N LYS A 89 -1.80 -45.55 -12.90
CA LYS A 89 -3.10 -44.93 -12.60
C LYS A 89 -3.16 -44.38 -11.17
N ASN A 90 -2.68 -45.15 -10.19
CA ASN A 90 -2.64 -44.71 -8.79
C ASN A 90 -1.72 -43.49 -8.61
N MET A 91 -0.57 -43.49 -9.29
CA MET A 91 0.39 -42.39 -9.22
C MET A 91 -0.16 -41.11 -9.86
N ILE A 92 -0.88 -41.22 -10.98
CA ILE A 92 -1.58 -40.07 -11.60
C ILE A 92 -2.65 -39.50 -10.66
N GLN A 93 -3.44 -40.35 -10.01
CA GLN A 93 -4.45 -39.89 -9.04
C GLN A 93 -3.82 -39.20 -7.82
N GLU A 94 -2.66 -39.67 -7.38
CA GLU A 94 -1.92 -39.05 -6.28
C GLU A 94 -1.36 -37.68 -6.70
N LEU A 95 -0.80 -37.58 -7.90
CA LEU A 95 -0.35 -36.31 -8.49
C LEU A 95 -1.49 -35.28 -8.59
N GLU A 96 -2.68 -35.69 -9.02
CA GLU A 96 -3.86 -34.81 -9.07
C GLU A 96 -4.23 -34.27 -7.69
N LYS A 97 -4.28 -35.14 -6.67
CA LYS A 97 -4.59 -34.76 -5.28
C LYS A 97 -3.55 -33.82 -4.69
N LEU A 98 -2.27 -34.11 -4.91
CA LEU A 98 -1.16 -33.26 -4.44
C LEU A 98 -1.20 -31.89 -5.11
N SER A 99 -1.45 -31.85 -6.42
CA SER A 99 -1.59 -30.62 -7.19
C SER A 99 -2.76 -29.76 -6.70
N GLU A 100 -3.93 -30.36 -6.46
CA GLU A 100 -5.09 -29.65 -5.90
C GLU A 100 -4.77 -29.06 -4.52
N ARG A 101 -4.05 -29.81 -3.68
CA ARG A 101 -3.65 -29.36 -2.34
C ARG A 101 -2.63 -28.22 -2.39
N ILE A 102 -1.66 -28.26 -3.31
CA ILE A 102 -0.71 -27.18 -3.56
C ILE A 102 -1.46 -25.91 -3.99
N ASN A 103 -2.41 -26.03 -4.92
CA ASN A 103 -3.19 -24.90 -5.42
C ASN A 103 -3.99 -24.21 -4.31
N LYS A 104 -4.61 -24.98 -3.41
CA LYS A 104 -5.31 -24.43 -2.23
C LYS A 104 -4.35 -23.67 -1.31
N LEU A 105 -3.19 -24.26 -1.00
CA LEU A 105 -2.18 -23.61 -0.15
C LEU A 105 -1.61 -22.35 -0.81
N ALA A 106 -1.41 -22.36 -2.12
CA ALA A 106 -0.92 -21.21 -2.87
C ALA A 106 -1.92 -20.05 -2.86
N ALA A 107 -3.21 -20.33 -3.01
CA ALA A 107 -4.27 -19.33 -2.92
C ALA A 107 -4.28 -18.65 -1.54
N ASP A 108 -4.24 -19.42 -0.46
CA ASP A 108 -4.19 -18.89 0.90
C ASP A 108 -2.96 -17.99 1.13
N VAL A 109 -1.78 -18.48 0.73
CA VAL A 109 -0.52 -17.74 0.88
C VAL A 109 -0.53 -16.44 0.06
N HIS A 110 -1.12 -16.46 -1.12
CA HIS A 110 -1.24 -15.30 -1.99
C HIS A 110 -2.13 -14.24 -1.36
N VAL A 111 -3.31 -14.60 -0.87
CA VAL A 111 -4.24 -13.67 -0.21
C VAL A 111 -3.57 -12.98 0.97
N THR A 112 -2.91 -13.70 1.89
CA THR A 112 -2.27 -13.02 3.02
C THR A 112 -1.09 -12.14 2.62
N THR A 113 -0.33 -12.55 1.59
CA THR A 113 0.80 -11.75 1.11
C THR A 113 0.29 -10.44 0.51
N SER A 114 -0.79 -10.50 -0.26
CA SER A 114 -1.48 -9.34 -0.82
C SER A 114 -2.03 -8.42 0.26
N GLN A 115 -2.69 -8.96 1.29
CA GLN A 115 -3.16 -8.16 2.43
C GLN A 115 -2.02 -7.43 3.15
N ASN A 116 -0.91 -8.13 3.42
CA ASN A 116 0.26 -7.54 4.05
C ASN A 116 0.84 -6.37 3.24
N GLN A 117 0.83 -6.50 1.91
CA GLN A 117 1.23 -5.41 1.03
C GLN A 117 0.27 -4.22 1.13
N VAL A 118 -1.04 -4.46 1.04
CA VAL A 118 -2.07 -3.41 1.14
C VAL A 118 -1.99 -2.70 2.50
N TRP A 119 -1.75 -3.41 3.59
CA TRP A 119 -1.51 -2.83 4.91
C TRP A 119 -0.32 -1.85 4.95
N ARG A 120 0.79 -2.21 4.29
CA ARG A 120 1.95 -1.32 4.19
C ARG A 120 1.65 -0.08 3.38
N GLU A 121 0.91 -0.24 2.28
CA GLU A 121 0.46 0.88 1.44
C GLU A 121 -0.43 1.84 2.24
N ILE A 122 -1.44 1.32 2.96
CA ILE A 122 -2.30 2.09 3.87
C ILE A 122 -1.47 2.88 4.89
N SER A 123 -0.52 2.22 5.55
CA SER A 123 0.34 2.86 6.55
C SER A 123 1.19 3.97 5.93
N SER A 124 1.72 3.76 4.72
CA SER A 124 2.49 4.77 3.98
C SER A 124 1.62 5.98 3.61
N ILE A 125 0.42 5.75 3.07
CA ILE A 125 -0.51 6.81 2.69
C ILE A 125 -0.92 7.64 3.92
N GLN A 126 -1.20 6.99 5.06
CA GLN A 126 -1.50 7.68 6.32
C GLN A 126 -0.36 8.62 6.76
N LYS A 127 0.91 8.17 6.65
CA LYS A 127 2.07 9.01 6.94
C LYS A 127 2.13 10.23 6.02
N GLN A 128 1.86 10.05 4.72
CA GLN A 128 1.86 11.14 3.75
C GLN A 128 0.73 12.15 4.01
N ILE A 129 -0.47 11.68 4.36
CA ILE A 129 -1.59 12.55 4.76
C ILE A 129 -1.22 13.39 5.98
N ASN A 130 -0.61 12.78 7.00
CA ASN A 130 -0.20 13.48 8.22
C ASN A 130 0.91 14.50 7.93
N TYR A 131 1.89 14.13 7.12
CA TYR A 131 2.95 15.04 6.68
C TYR A 131 2.40 16.27 5.94
N LEU A 132 1.50 16.06 4.98
CA LEU A 132 0.83 17.16 4.27
C LEU A 132 -0.03 18.01 5.19
N HIS A 133 -0.66 17.42 6.21
CA HIS A 133 -1.43 18.17 7.20
C HIS A 133 -0.54 19.14 7.98
N VAL A 134 0.65 18.71 8.39
CA VAL A 134 1.63 19.57 9.07
C VAL A 134 2.07 20.71 8.14
N ILE A 135 2.45 20.42 6.89
CA ILE A 135 2.82 21.44 5.91
C ILE A 135 1.70 22.47 5.73
N ILE A 136 0.45 22.03 5.57
CA ILE A 136 -0.69 22.92 5.39
C ILE A 136 -0.82 23.88 6.59
N ILE A 137 -0.67 23.38 7.82
CA ILE A 137 -0.75 24.21 9.02
C ILE A 137 0.39 25.22 9.06
N ASP A 138 1.63 24.77 8.82
CA ASP A 138 2.81 25.62 8.95
C ASP A 138 2.85 26.69 7.87
N SER A 139 2.61 26.34 6.60
CA SER A 139 2.50 27.30 5.50
C SER A 139 1.34 28.29 5.70
N ALA A 140 0.22 27.85 6.29
CA ALA A 140 -0.89 28.76 6.58
C ALA A 140 -0.54 29.75 7.69
N LYS A 141 0.14 29.31 8.76
CA LYS A 141 0.64 30.19 9.83
C LYS A 141 1.64 31.21 9.28
N GLU A 142 2.59 30.75 8.47
CA GLU A 142 3.61 31.62 7.88
C GLU A 142 2.99 32.62 6.90
N SER A 143 2.03 32.20 6.08
CA SER A 143 1.26 33.08 5.19
C SER A 143 0.55 34.19 5.98
N GLN A 144 -0.04 33.84 7.14
CA GLN A 144 -0.69 34.82 8.02
C GLN A 144 0.30 35.84 8.59
N ILE A 145 1.52 35.42 8.95
CA ILE A 145 2.58 36.33 9.40
C ILE A 145 2.90 37.35 8.30
N PHE A 146 3.13 36.87 7.07
CA PHE A 146 3.43 37.75 5.94
C PHE A 146 2.25 38.66 5.58
N HIS A 147 1.01 38.18 5.70
CA HIS A 147 -0.18 39.01 5.55
C HIS A 147 -0.21 40.15 6.57
N ASN A 148 0.10 39.86 7.84
CA ASN A 148 0.13 40.87 8.90
C ASN A 148 1.26 41.91 8.66
N LEU A 149 2.46 41.46 8.31
CA LEU A 149 3.59 42.34 8.00
C LEU A 149 3.28 43.24 6.79
N MET A 150 2.73 42.66 5.73
CA MET A 150 2.27 43.40 4.54
C MET A 150 1.31 44.53 4.92
N ASN A 151 0.29 44.24 5.74
CA ASN A 151 -0.67 45.25 6.19
C ASN A 151 -0.01 46.35 7.03
N GLN A 152 0.92 46.01 7.91
CA GLN A 152 1.67 46.99 8.70
C GLN A 152 2.46 47.96 7.82
N PHE A 153 3.18 47.44 6.82
CA PHE A 153 3.94 48.29 5.89
C PHE A 153 3.05 49.15 5.00
N PHE A 154 1.89 48.65 4.58
CA PHE A 154 0.91 49.47 3.86
C PHE A 154 0.35 50.60 4.72
N GLN A 155 0.01 50.32 5.98
CA GLN A 155 -0.48 51.34 6.92
C GLN A 155 0.55 52.43 7.21
N GLN A 156 1.84 52.08 7.28
CA GLN A 156 2.93 53.02 7.51
C GLN A 156 3.34 53.81 6.26
N ALA A 157 2.90 53.39 5.07
CA ALA A 157 3.21 54.04 3.80
C ALA A 157 2.15 55.05 3.33
N ILE A 158 1.02 55.13 4.06
CA ILE A 158 -0.06 56.12 3.93
C ILE A 158 0.27 57.32 4.84
#